data_AF-A0A8T2SYV2-F1
#
_entry.id   AF-A0A8T2SYV2-F1
#
_cell.length_a   1.000
_cell.length_b   1.000
_cell.length_c   1.000
_cell.angle_alpha   90.00
_cell.angle_beta   90.00
_cell.angle_gamma   90.00
#
_symmetry.space_group_name_H-M   'P 1'
#
loop_
_entity.id
_entity.type
_entity.pdbx_description
1 polymer ?
#
loop_
_entity_poly.entity_id
_entity_poly.type
_entity_poly.pdbx_seq_one_letter_code
_entity_poly.pdbx_strand_id
1 'polypeptide(L)'
;MDLRNPWRLSTFNGLHLGKGYGMITNLRKRCVCPANFEMPKVLMPILERMRESVSVLKDFCPNETNAIDYCKHKGHWLKPHVDDRQISGTILVNLSLCGDCRMTYARERGPCEIYKVLLRRRCIQILTGESRYSFTHSILNDDLLDPRRVSMTFRQSSNP
;
A
#
# COMPACT_ATOMS: atom_id res chain seq x y z
N MET A 1 1.82 -21.00 2.00
CA MET A 1 1.67 -19.74 2.79
C MET A 1 2.93 -19.55 3.62
N ASP A 2 3.44 -18.33 3.78
CA ASP A 2 4.52 -18.07 4.75
C ASP A 2 3.92 -18.12 6.17
N LEU A 3 4.06 -19.27 6.81
CA LEU A 3 3.51 -19.54 8.15
C LEU A 3 4.25 -18.74 9.24
N ARG A 4 5.43 -18.21 8.94
CA ARG A 4 6.25 -17.45 9.91
C ARG A 4 5.69 -16.04 10.15
N ASN A 5 5.01 -15.47 9.16
CA ASN A 5 4.41 -14.13 9.24
C ASN A 5 2.89 -14.25 9.02
N PRO A 6 2.10 -14.56 10.07
CA PRO A 6 0.64 -14.70 9.96
C PRO A 6 -0.05 -13.35 9.75
N TRP A 7 -1.26 -13.38 9.18
CA TRP A 7 -2.10 -12.19 9.05
C TRP A 7 -2.49 -11.69 10.45
N ARG A 8 -2.37 -10.39 10.71
CA ARG A 8 -2.74 -9.79 11.99
C ARG A 8 -3.86 -8.77 11.80
N LEU A 9 -4.87 -8.82 12.66
CA LEU A 9 -5.92 -7.81 12.66
C LEU A 9 -5.32 -6.44 12.99
N SER A 10 -5.65 -5.45 12.18
CA SER A 10 -5.35 -4.05 12.41
C SER A 10 -6.66 -3.27 12.51
N THR A 11 -6.70 -2.34 13.47
CA THR A 11 -7.79 -1.35 13.65
C THR A 11 -7.28 0.09 13.58
N PHE A 12 -5.96 0.28 13.40
CA PHE A 12 -5.31 1.59 13.48
C PHE A 12 -5.69 2.52 12.32
N ASN A 13 -5.63 2.02 11.08
CA ASN A 13 -5.95 2.77 9.86
C ASN A 13 -7.14 2.18 9.08
N GLY A 14 -8.04 1.51 9.78
CA GLY A 14 -9.17 0.77 9.21
C GLY A 14 -9.27 -0.62 9.83
N LEU A 15 -10.34 -1.34 9.52
CA LEU A 15 -10.53 -2.73 9.94
C LEU A 15 -10.06 -3.65 8.82
N HIS A 16 -8.93 -4.34 9.00
CA HIS A 16 -8.40 -5.28 8.02
C HIS A 16 -7.35 -6.22 8.61
N LEU A 17 -6.86 -7.17 7.80
CA LEU A 17 -5.74 -8.02 8.16
C LEU A 17 -4.46 -7.51 7.49
N GLY A 18 -3.40 -7.26 8.24
CA GLY A 18 -2.11 -6.77 7.74
C GLY A 18 -0.96 -7.76 7.87
N LYS A 19 0.03 -7.63 6.99
CA LYS A 19 1.39 -8.18 7.10
C LYS A 19 2.41 -7.14 6.67
N GLY A 20 3.59 -7.15 7.27
CA GLY A 20 4.72 -6.32 6.85
C GLY A 20 5.94 -7.17 6.53
N TYR A 21 6.73 -6.74 5.55
CA TYR A 21 8.02 -7.31 5.21
C TYR A 21 9.01 -6.18 4.86
N GLY A 22 10.30 -6.46 5.01
CA GLY A 22 11.35 -5.46 4.84
C GLY A 22 11.41 -4.50 6.02
N MET A 23 12.06 -3.36 5.78
CA MET A 23 12.30 -2.32 6.77
C MET A 23 11.01 -1.84 7.43
N ILE A 24 11.09 -1.51 8.72
CA ILE A 24 9.94 -1.06 9.49
C ILE A 24 10.06 0.43 9.74
N THR A 25 9.16 1.20 9.15
CA THR A 25 9.05 2.64 9.41
C THR A 25 8.37 2.89 10.76
N ASN A 26 9.12 3.39 11.74
CA ASN A 26 8.59 3.80 13.04
C ASN A 26 8.18 5.27 13.00
N LEU A 27 6.90 5.53 12.72
CA LEU A 27 6.35 6.88 12.61
C LEU A 27 6.51 7.71 13.90
N ARG A 28 6.48 7.07 15.08
CA ARG A 28 6.61 7.78 16.37
C ARG A 28 8.04 8.25 16.61
N LYS A 29 9.01 7.37 16.32
CA LYS A 29 10.45 7.66 16.52
C LYS A 29 11.09 8.32 15.30
N ARG A 30 10.36 8.44 14.19
CA ARG A 30 10.82 8.91 12.88
C ARG A 30 12.12 8.23 12.43
N CYS A 31 12.17 6.91 12.59
CA CYS A 31 13.33 6.12 12.21
C CYS A 31 12.92 4.87 11.45
N VAL A 32 13.87 4.29 10.72
CA VAL A 32 13.73 3.00 10.06
C VAL A 32 14.37 1.94 10.95
N CYS A 33 13.59 0.92 11.30
CA CYS A 33 14.04 -0.22 12.08
C CYS A 33 14.31 -1.42 11.15
N PRO A 34 15.20 -2.35 11.55
CA PRO A 34 15.42 -3.60 10.83
C PRO A 34 14.12 -4.39 10.62
N ALA A 35 14.13 -5.21 9.57
CA ALA A 35 13.00 -6.05 9.22
C ALA A 35 12.76 -7.14 10.27
N ASN A 36 11.52 -7.29 10.76
CA ASN A 36 11.12 -8.50 11.48
C ASN A 36 10.99 -9.70 10.53
N PHE A 37 10.64 -9.43 9.27
CA PHE A 37 10.53 -10.42 8.21
C PHE A 37 11.12 -9.84 6.93
N GLU A 38 12.05 -10.54 6.30
CA GLU A 38 12.66 -10.11 5.04
C GLU A 38 11.64 -10.06 3.89
N MET A 39 11.93 -9.24 2.88
CA MET A 39 11.17 -9.19 1.64
C MET A 39 11.11 -10.60 1.00
N PRO A 40 9.92 -11.18 0.76
CA PRO A 40 9.83 -12.52 0.17
C PRO A 40 10.46 -12.57 -1.22
N LYS A 41 11.37 -13.52 -1.45
CA LYS A 41 12.07 -13.69 -2.75
C LYS A 41 11.12 -13.89 -3.93
N VAL A 42 9.92 -14.42 -3.69
CA VAL A 42 8.87 -14.56 -4.72
C VAL A 42 8.40 -13.22 -5.32
N LEU A 43 8.63 -12.10 -4.62
CA LEU A 43 8.30 -10.77 -5.12
C LEU A 43 9.38 -10.21 -6.06
N MET A 44 10.61 -10.72 -6.03
CA MET A 44 11.72 -10.16 -6.81
C MET A 44 11.44 -10.10 -8.32
N PRO A 45 10.91 -11.17 -8.97
CA PRO A 45 10.59 -11.10 -10.39
C PRO A 45 9.48 -10.08 -10.73
N ILE A 46 8.59 -9.80 -9.78
CA ILE A 46 7.53 -8.78 -9.95
C ILE A 46 8.15 -7.39 -9.87
N LEU A 47 9.03 -7.17 -8.89
CA LEU A 47 9.72 -5.89 -8.70
C LEU A 47 10.66 -5.57 -9.88
N GLU A 48 11.41 -6.56 -10.36
CA GLU A 48 12.25 -6.43 -11.56
C GLU A 48 11.40 -6.01 -12.77
N ARG A 49 10.30 -6.72 -13.03
CA ARG A 49 9.38 -6.40 -14.12
C ARG A 49 8.79 -4.99 -14.01
N MET A 50 8.43 -4.55 -12.80
CA MET A 50 7.94 -3.19 -12.56
C MET A 50 8.98 -2.15 -13.02
N ARG A 51 10.25 -2.34 -12.66
CA ARG A 51 11.35 -1.43 -13.03
C ARG A 51 11.65 -1.43 -14.52
N GLU A 52 11.59 -2.61 -15.16
CA GLU A 52 11.86 -2.77 -16.59
C GLU A 52 10.72 -2.23 -17.47
N SER A 53 9.47 -2.40 -17.03
CA SER A 53 8.29 -2.11 -17.85
C SER A 53 7.76 -0.68 -17.67
N VAL A 54 8.12 0.00 -16.58
CA VAL A 54 7.55 1.30 -16.22
C VAL A 54 8.67 2.29 -15.93
N SER A 55 8.84 3.28 -16.83
CA SER A 55 9.96 4.23 -16.80
C SER A 55 10.11 4.97 -15.46
N VAL A 56 9.00 5.40 -14.84
CA VAL A 56 9.04 6.09 -13.53
C VAL A 56 9.54 5.20 -12.40
N LEU A 57 9.54 3.87 -12.57
CA LEU A 57 10.00 2.91 -11.58
C LEU A 57 11.43 2.41 -11.83
N LYS A 58 12.14 2.89 -12.86
CA LYS A 58 13.47 2.37 -13.25
C LYS A 58 14.44 2.22 -12.07
N ASP A 59 14.48 3.23 -11.19
CA ASP A 59 15.37 3.30 -10.03
C ASP A 59 14.65 3.02 -8.70
N PHE A 60 13.40 2.53 -8.76
CA PHE A 60 12.61 2.21 -7.57
C PHE A 60 13.05 0.85 -6.99
N CYS A 61 13.71 0.92 -5.84
CA CYS A 61 14.23 -0.24 -5.11
C CYS A 61 13.55 -0.32 -3.73
N PRO A 62 12.32 -0.86 -3.64
CA PRO A 62 11.57 -0.86 -2.39
C PRO A 62 12.23 -1.76 -1.35
N ASN A 63 12.44 -1.22 -0.16
CA ASN A 63 12.97 -1.93 1.00
C ASN A 63 11.89 -2.21 2.06
N GLU A 64 10.66 -1.75 1.84
CA GLU A 64 9.50 -1.94 2.71
C GLU A 64 8.30 -2.40 1.88
N THR A 65 7.53 -3.36 2.42
CA THR A 65 6.19 -3.63 1.90
C THR A 65 5.20 -3.98 3.03
N ASN A 66 3.98 -3.47 2.90
CA ASN A 66 2.86 -3.95 3.69
C ASN A 66 1.80 -4.58 2.78
N ALA A 67 1.34 -5.77 3.15
CA ALA A 67 0.19 -6.40 2.53
C ALA A 67 -1.05 -6.19 3.42
N ILE A 68 -2.20 -5.94 2.81
CA ILE A 68 -3.50 -5.86 3.49
C ILE A 68 -4.48 -6.81 2.81
N ASP A 69 -5.14 -7.66 3.59
CA ASP A 69 -6.20 -8.59 3.18
C ASP A 69 -7.56 -8.08 3.67
N TYR A 70 -8.41 -7.73 2.71
CA TYR A 70 -9.76 -7.23 2.90
C TYR A 70 -10.76 -8.35 2.63
N CYS A 71 -11.65 -8.59 3.57
CA CYS A 71 -12.78 -9.51 3.43
C CYS A 71 -14.07 -8.70 3.54
N LYS A 72 -14.86 -8.64 2.46
CA LYS A 72 -16.06 -7.79 2.40
C LYS A 72 -17.07 -8.15 3.50
N HIS A 73 -17.39 -9.44 3.63
CA HIS A 73 -18.33 -9.97 4.64
C HIS A 73 -17.90 -9.74 6.10
N LYS A 74 -16.61 -9.45 6.34
CA LYS A 74 -16.10 -9.09 7.68
C LYS A 74 -16.15 -7.59 7.96
N GLY A 75 -16.75 -6.81 7.06
CA GLY A 75 -16.82 -5.36 7.17
C GLY A 75 -15.46 -4.68 7.05
N HIS A 76 -14.48 -5.27 6.33
CA HIS A 76 -13.15 -4.65 6.23
C HIS A 76 -13.19 -3.32 5.42
N TRP A 77 -12.32 -2.38 5.79
CA TRP A 77 -12.21 -1.05 5.16
C TRP A 77 -10.85 -0.40 5.46
N LEU A 78 -10.55 0.71 4.78
CA LEU A 78 -9.35 1.52 4.94
C LEU A 78 -9.74 2.98 5.15
N LYS A 79 -9.28 3.56 6.26
CA LYS A 79 -9.56 4.95 6.63
C LYS A 79 -8.90 5.93 5.64
N PRO A 80 -9.51 7.08 5.33
CA PRO A 80 -8.81 8.17 4.64
C PRO A 80 -7.52 8.54 5.36
N HIS A 81 -6.40 8.43 4.65
CA HIS A 81 -5.09 8.86 5.12
C HIS A 81 -4.15 9.20 3.97
N VAL A 82 -3.10 9.93 4.28
CA VAL A 82 -1.93 10.08 3.42
C VAL A 82 -0.82 9.21 4.01
N ASP A 83 -0.07 8.52 3.16
CA ASP A 83 1.10 7.78 3.59
C ASP A 83 2.16 8.73 4.18
N ASP A 84 3.13 8.16 4.89
CA ASP A 84 4.18 8.96 5.49
C ASP A 84 4.94 9.79 4.43
N ARG A 85 5.17 11.07 4.77
CA ARG A 85 5.74 12.07 3.87
C ARG A 85 7.24 12.30 4.10
N GLN A 86 7.79 11.77 5.18
CA GLN A 86 9.11 12.13 5.67
C GLN A 86 10.13 11.00 5.48
N ILE A 87 9.71 9.77 5.69
CA ILE A 87 10.54 8.57 5.77
C ILE A 87 10.41 7.75 4.50
N SER A 88 9.19 7.56 4.00
CA SER A 88 8.94 6.93 2.71
C SER A 88 9.30 7.90 1.59
N GLY A 89 9.99 7.42 0.54
CA GLY A 89 10.51 8.19 -0.59
C GLY A 89 9.46 8.92 -1.43
N THR A 90 9.68 9.20 -2.71
CA THR A 90 8.70 9.98 -3.52
C THR A 90 7.67 9.14 -4.28
N ILE A 91 7.93 7.83 -4.41
CA ILE A 91 7.10 6.87 -5.14
C ILE A 91 6.43 5.88 -4.17
N LEU A 92 5.12 5.69 -4.32
CA LEU A 92 4.39 4.56 -3.72
C LEU A 92 3.88 3.67 -4.83
N VAL A 93 4.05 2.36 -4.69
CA VAL A 93 3.48 1.39 -5.63
C VAL A 93 2.53 0.47 -4.88
N ASN A 94 1.29 0.34 -5.34
CA ASN A 94 0.31 -0.61 -4.82
C ASN A 94 -0.01 -1.67 -5.87
N LEU A 95 0.22 -2.94 -5.55
CA LEU A 95 -0.19 -4.09 -6.35
C LEU A 95 -1.53 -4.62 -5.83
N SER A 96 -2.56 -4.60 -6.67
CA SER A 96 -3.88 -5.14 -6.35
C SER A 96 -4.00 -6.60 -6.77
N LEU A 97 -4.46 -7.47 -5.88
CA LEU A 97 -4.58 -8.92 -6.06
C LEU A 97 -5.93 -9.42 -5.53
N CYS A 98 -6.31 -10.63 -5.96
CA CYS A 98 -7.52 -11.37 -5.56
C CYS A 98 -8.87 -10.74 -5.95
N GLY A 99 -9.03 -9.42 -5.89
CA GLY A 99 -10.30 -8.74 -6.12
C GLY A 99 -10.14 -7.27 -6.47
N ASP A 100 -11.19 -6.71 -7.05
CA ASP A 100 -11.30 -5.33 -7.49
C ASP A 100 -11.79 -4.45 -6.33
N CYS A 101 -11.41 -3.17 -6.34
CA CYS A 101 -12.02 -2.16 -5.47
C CYS A 101 -12.13 -0.81 -6.16
N ARG A 102 -12.95 0.08 -5.60
CA ARG A 102 -12.85 1.53 -5.84
C ARG A 102 -12.07 2.17 -4.70
N MET A 103 -10.96 2.83 -5.02
CA MET A 103 -10.22 3.65 -4.07
C MET A 103 -10.66 5.10 -4.22
N THR A 104 -11.02 5.73 -3.09
CA THR A 104 -11.42 7.14 -3.07
C THR A 104 -10.21 7.99 -2.72
N TYR A 105 -9.89 8.96 -3.58
CA TYR A 105 -8.91 10.02 -3.37
C TYR A 105 -9.63 11.31 -3.04
N ALA A 106 -9.31 11.94 -1.91
CA ALA A 106 -9.89 13.24 -1.53
C ALA A 106 -8.79 14.24 -1.16
N ARG A 107 -8.80 15.42 -1.77
CA ARG A 107 -7.80 16.47 -1.48
C ARG A 107 -7.91 16.93 -0.04
N GLU A 108 -6.78 17.00 0.68
CA GLU A 108 -6.78 17.39 2.10
C GLU A 108 -6.99 18.89 2.34
N ARG A 109 -6.54 19.73 1.41
CA ARG A 109 -6.54 21.20 1.54
C ARG A 109 -6.90 21.85 0.22
N GLY A 110 -7.69 22.92 0.27
CA GLY A 110 -8.12 23.66 -0.92
C GLY A 110 -9.47 23.19 -1.44
N PRO A 111 -9.71 23.24 -2.76
CA PRO A 111 -10.99 22.87 -3.36
C PRO A 111 -11.41 21.44 -3.01
N CYS A 112 -12.72 21.23 -2.87
CA CYS A 112 -13.29 19.91 -2.63
C CYS A 112 -13.17 19.08 -3.91
N GLU A 113 -12.10 18.30 -4.02
CA GLU A 113 -11.84 17.37 -5.12
C GLU A 113 -11.86 15.94 -4.61
N ILE A 114 -12.74 15.11 -5.18
CA ILE A 114 -12.88 13.70 -4.84
C ILE A 114 -12.89 12.87 -6.13
N TYR A 115 -12.01 11.88 -6.20
CA TYR A 115 -11.90 10.95 -7.31
C TYR A 115 -12.08 9.51 -6.84
N LYS A 116 -13.01 8.76 -7.45
CA LYS A 116 -13.13 7.30 -7.24
C LYS A 116 -12.46 6.56 -8.38
N VAL A 117 -11.35 5.89 -8.08
CA VAL A 117 -10.53 5.17 -9.07
C VAL A 117 -10.78 3.66 -8.93
N LEU A 118 -11.11 2.99 -10.04
CA LEU A 118 -11.23 1.53 -10.08
C LEU A 118 -9.84 0.89 -10.10
N LEU A 119 -9.53 0.10 -9.08
CA LEU A 119 -8.33 -0.74 -9.01
C LEU A 119 -8.74 -2.18 -9.25
N ARG A 120 -8.51 -2.66 -10.48
CA ARG A 120 -8.76 -4.05 -10.86
C ARG A 120 -7.70 -4.97 -10.24
N ARG A 121 -8.06 -6.20 -9.93
CA ARG A 121 -7.08 -7.25 -9.59
C ARG A 121 -6.06 -7.40 -10.71
N ARG A 122 -4.81 -7.66 -10.31
CA ARG A 122 -3.62 -7.73 -11.16
C ARG A 122 -3.26 -6.39 -11.81
N CYS A 123 -3.63 -5.26 -11.21
CA CYS A 123 -3.13 -3.95 -11.60
C CYS A 123 -2.05 -3.45 -10.64
N ILE A 124 -1.19 -2.59 -11.15
CA ILE A 124 -0.32 -1.73 -10.34
C ILE A 124 -0.90 -0.32 -10.33
N GLN A 125 -0.79 0.33 -9.20
CA GLN A 125 -1.08 1.74 -9.03
C GLN A 125 0.19 2.43 -8.53
N ILE A 126 0.54 3.55 -9.15
CA ILE A 126 1.74 4.31 -8.83
C ILE A 126 1.30 5.71 -8.41
N LEU A 127 1.67 6.11 -7.20
CA LEU A 127 1.39 7.45 -6.67
C LEU A 127 2.68 8.25 -6.60
N THR A 128 2.67 9.40 -7.27
CA THR A 128 3.74 10.40 -7.30
C THR A 128 3.14 11.81 -7.22
N GLY A 129 3.96 12.80 -6.88
CA GLY A 129 3.54 14.21 -6.85
C GLY A 129 2.31 14.45 -5.98
N GLU A 130 1.36 15.26 -6.46
CA GLU A 130 0.17 15.63 -5.68
C GLU A 130 -0.67 14.42 -5.26
N SER A 131 -0.82 13.41 -6.12
CA SER A 131 -1.63 12.22 -5.80
C SER A 131 -1.12 11.47 -4.58
N ARG A 132 0.19 11.57 -4.30
CA ARG A 132 0.83 11.00 -3.12
C ARG A 132 0.70 11.91 -1.89
N TYR A 133 0.90 13.22 -2.05
CA TYR A 133 1.15 14.13 -0.92
C TYR A 133 -0.05 14.98 -0.52
N SER A 134 -0.98 15.23 -1.45
CA SER A 134 -2.08 16.19 -1.30
C SER A 134 -3.45 15.52 -1.21
N PHE A 135 -3.53 14.23 -1.54
CA PHE A 135 -4.78 13.47 -1.53
C PHE A 135 -4.72 12.35 -0.48
N THR A 136 -5.70 12.33 0.41
CA THR A 136 -6.00 11.13 1.19
C THR A 136 -6.46 10.02 0.26
N HIS A 137 -6.16 8.77 0.60
CA HIS A 137 -6.71 7.60 -0.07
C HIS A 137 -7.46 6.71 0.94
N SER A 138 -8.57 6.11 0.50
CA SER A 138 -9.43 5.27 1.33
C SER A 138 -10.16 4.21 0.51
N ILE A 139 -10.63 3.17 1.19
CA ILE A 139 -11.49 2.13 0.62
C ILE A 139 -12.60 1.86 1.63
N LEU A 140 -13.84 2.17 1.28
CA LEU A 140 -15.00 1.77 2.08
C LEU A 140 -15.33 0.30 1.85
N ASN A 141 -16.05 -0.34 2.79
CA ASN A 141 -16.44 -1.73 2.63
C ASN A 141 -17.29 -1.98 1.37
N ASP A 142 -18.20 -1.05 1.06
CA ASP A 142 -19.03 -1.12 -0.15
C ASP A 142 -18.23 -0.98 -1.44
N ASP A 143 -17.08 -0.33 -1.38
CA ASP A 143 -16.17 -0.15 -2.50
C ASP A 143 -15.24 -1.37 -2.70
N LEU A 144 -15.33 -2.41 -1.85
CA LEU A 144 -14.79 -3.74 -2.15
C LEU A 144 -15.74 -4.46 -3.11
N LEU A 145 -15.31 -4.70 -4.35
CA LEU A 145 -16.18 -5.23 -5.41
C LEU A 145 -16.20 -6.77 -5.45
N ASP A 146 -15.22 -7.40 -4.82
CA ASP A 146 -15.11 -8.85 -4.68
C ASP A 146 -15.13 -9.28 -3.20
N PRO A 147 -15.44 -10.55 -2.89
CA PRO A 147 -15.46 -11.05 -1.51
C PRO A 147 -14.14 -10.89 -0.75
N ARG A 148 -13.02 -10.97 -1.48
CA ARG A 148 -11.66 -10.86 -0.94
C ARG A 148 -10.78 -10.04 -1.88
N ARG A 149 -10.05 -9.08 -1.32
CA ARG A 149 -9.02 -8.29 -2.02
C ARG A 149 -7.74 -8.27 -1.18
N VAL A 150 -6.61 -8.46 -1.83
CA VAL A 150 -5.29 -8.24 -1.21
C VAL A 150 -4.60 -7.09 -1.92
N SER A 151 -4.08 -6.12 -1.18
CA SER A 151 -3.15 -5.13 -1.74
C SER A 151 -1.78 -5.27 -1.12
N MET A 152 -0.73 -5.06 -1.91
CA MET A 152 0.65 -4.95 -1.43
C MET A 152 1.17 -3.57 -1.79
N THR A 153 1.44 -2.74 -0.78
CA THR A 153 2.06 -1.44 -0.98
C THR A 153 3.56 -1.57 -0.78
N PHE A 154 4.34 -1.06 -1.72
CA PHE A 154 5.80 -1.04 -1.73
C PHE A 154 6.28 0.39 -1.53
N ARG A 155 7.29 0.56 -0.67
CA ARG A 155 7.94 1.84 -0.39
C ARG A 155 9.44 1.68 -0.39
N GLN A 156 10.12 2.75 -0.74
CA GLN A 156 11.55 2.90 -0.55
C GLN A 156 11.74 3.95 0.54
N SER A 157 12.01 3.48 1.76
CA SER A 157 12.29 4.35 2.90
C SER A 157 13.78 4.70 2.92
N SER A 158 14.11 5.92 3.31
CA SER A 158 15.51 6.35 3.47
C SER A 158 16.23 5.39 4.41
N ASN A 159 17.43 4.92 4.05
CA ASN A 159 18.23 4.15 4.99
C ASN A 159 18.50 5.01 6.25
N PRO A 160 18.63 4.41 7.44
CA PRO A 160 19.13 5.13 8.61
C PRO A 160 20.49 5.78 8.34
#